data_AF-A0A941SJF3-F1
#
_entry.id   AF-A0A941SJF3-F1
#
_cell.length_a   1.000
_cell.length_b   1.000
_cell.length_c   1.000
_cell.angle_alpha   90.00
_cell.angle_beta   90.00
_cell.angle_gamma   90.00
#
_symmetry.space_group_name_H-M   'P 1'
#
loop_
_entity.id
_entity.type
_entity.pdbx_description
1 polymer ?
#
loop_
_entity_poly.entity_id
_entity_poly.type
_entity_poly.pdbx_seq_one_letter_code
_entity_poly.pdbx_strand_id
1 'polypeptide(L)'
;FTPEQTLDLDPGDMLYLPPRWAHDGVALGACMTCSIGFRAPAAQELARELMHRIADAVGDDARAPALYRDPDQPAVAAPGRIPPQLRVFARQALAAMQRDALALPRALGEVLSEPKPDVWFERASAPRQLKSLVLDRRTRMLYDEHHVFINGEAHRMSGQGAALLRRLADRRMLGPDDLRGADPALRALLKEWCEAGWLHPADRAADRAA
;
A
#
# COMPACT_ATOMS: atom_id res chain seq x y z
N PHE A 1 33.21 9.21 -18.35
CA PHE A 1 32.96 7.95 -17.64
C PHE A 1 34.11 7.00 -17.96
N THR A 2 34.61 6.25 -16.98
CA THR A 2 35.68 5.25 -17.17
C THR A 2 35.24 3.97 -16.45
N PRO A 3 34.91 2.89 -17.19
CA PRO A 3 34.40 1.67 -16.56
C PRO A 3 35.52 0.88 -15.87
N GLU A 4 35.19 0.28 -14.72
CA GLU A 4 36.07 -0.70 -14.04
C GLU A 4 35.87 -2.12 -14.58
N GLN A 5 34.68 -2.42 -15.10
CA GLN A 5 34.31 -3.71 -15.69
C GLN A 5 33.50 -3.51 -16.96
N THR A 6 33.62 -4.45 -17.90
CA THR A 6 32.84 -4.51 -19.13
C THR A 6 32.41 -5.95 -19.34
N LEU A 7 31.11 -6.14 -19.59
CA LEU A 7 30.47 -7.45 -19.69
C LEU A 7 29.52 -7.41 -20.90
N ASP A 8 29.59 -8.45 -21.72
CA ASP A 8 28.57 -8.74 -22.72
C ASP A 8 27.59 -9.74 -22.11
N LEU A 9 26.29 -9.49 -22.25
CA LEU A 9 25.22 -10.30 -21.63
C LEU A 9 24.39 -10.99 -22.71
N ASP A 10 24.18 -12.29 -22.55
CA ASP A 10 23.35 -13.12 -23.41
C ASP A 10 21.93 -13.29 -22.86
N PRO A 11 20.96 -13.76 -23.68
CA PRO A 11 19.61 -14.04 -23.22
C PRO A 11 19.58 -15.02 -22.03
N GLY A 12 19.10 -14.55 -20.89
CA GLY A 12 19.02 -15.32 -19.64
C GLY A 12 19.99 -14.84 -18.56
N ASP A 13 21.02 -14.06 -18.93
CA ASP A 13 21.95 -13.50 -17.98
C ASP A 13 21.30 -12.40 -17.12
N MET A 14 21.77 -12.28 -15.87
CA MET A 14 21.30 -11.29 -14.91
C MET A 14 22.47 -10.51 -14.33
N LEU A 15 22.42 -9.19 -14.49
CA LEU A 15 23.34 -8.27 -13.85
C LEU A 15 22.65 -7.57 -12.67
N TYR A 16 23.14 -7.81 -11.46
CA TYR A 16 22.69 -7.10 -10.25
C TYR A 16 23.58 -5.88 -9.99
N LEU A 17 22.96 -4.71 -9.86
CA LEU A 17 23.65 -3.46 -9.56
C LEU A 17 23.13 -2.90 -8.22
N PRO A 18 24.00 -2.75 -7.21
CA PRO A 18 23.63 -2.08 -5.98
C PRO A 18 23.30 -0.59 -6.21
N PRO A 19 22.60 0.07 -5.28
CA PRO A 19 22.36 1.51 -5.35
C PRO A 19 23.66 2.31 -5.51
N ARG A 20 23.61 3.35 -6.36
CA ARG A 20 24.70 4.30 -6.67
C ARG A 20 25.84 3.74 -7.54
N TRP A 21 25.68 2.55 -8.10
CA TRP A 21 26.63 2.03 -9.09
C TRP A 21 26.33 2.63 -10.46
N ALA A 22 27.29 3.38 -10.99
CA ALA A 22 27.22 3.90 -12.34
C ALA A 22 27.32 2.74 -13.34
N HIS A 23 26.42 2.72 -14.31
CA HIS A 23 26.41 1.73 -15.37
C HIS A 23 26.02 2.42 -16.69
N ASP A 24 26.57 1.90 -17.77
CA ASP A 24 26.31 2.36 -19.13
C ASP A 24 26.08 1.12 -19.99
N GLY A 25 24.87 1.00 -20.55
CA GLY A 25 24.43 -0.17 -21.30
C GLY A 25 24.24 0.19 -22.76
N VAL A 26 24.96 -0.51 -23.65
CA VAL A 26 24.88 -0.30 -25.10
C VAL A 26 24.42 -1.60 -25.76
N ALA A 27 23.42 -1.50 -26.64
CA ALA A 27 22.96 -2.64 -27.42
C ALA A 27 23.96 -2.97 -28.55
N LEU A 28 24.45 -4.21 -28.58
CA LEU A 28 25.32 -4.70 -29.67
C LEU A 28 24.51 -5.21 -30.88
N GLY A 29 23.20 -5.38 -30.73
CA GLY A 29 22.27 -5.85 -31.75
C GLY A 29 20.82 -5.68 -31.30
N ALA A 30 19.89 -6.40 -31.92
CA ALA A 30 18.49 -6.42 -31.47
C ALA A 30 18.39 -7.11 -30.10
N CYS A 31 18.02 -6.34 -29.07
CA CYS A 31 17.92 -6.84 -27.70
C CYS A 31 16.72 -6.25 -26.95
N MET A 32 16.31 -6.92 -25.88
CA MET A 32 15.39 -6.40 -24.86
C MET A 32 16.04 -6.55 -23.48
N THR A 33 16.01 -5.49 -22.67
CA THR A 33 16.51 -5.50 -21.30
C THR A 33 15.36 -5.36 -20.32
N CYS A 34 15.21 -6.31 -19.39
CA CYS A 34 14.18 -6.29 -18.35
C CYS A 34 14.77 -5.79 -17.03
N SER A 35 14.54 -4.52 -16.69
CA SER A 35 15.04 -3.94 -15.44
C SER A 35 14.09 -4.20 -14.26
N ILE A 36 14.56 -4.96 -13.27
CA ILE A 36 13.82 -5.21 -12.02
C ILE A 36 14.36 -4.27 -10.94
N GLY A 37 13.69 -3.15 -10.73
CA GLY A 37 14.06 -2.15 -9.73
C GLY A 37 13.52 -2.46 -8.34
N PHE A 38 14.36 -2.24 -7.32
CA PHE A 38 13.95 -2.22 -5.91
C PHE A 38 13.73 -0.77 -5.46
N ARG A 39 12.80 -0.55 -4.52
CA ARG A 39 12.54 0.77 -3.93
C ARG A 39 12.82 0.72 -2.43
N ALA A 40 13.57 1.71 -1.94
CA ALA A 40 13.70 2.00 -0.52
C ALA A 40 13.27 3.45 -0.31
N PRO A 41 12.23 3.73 0.50
CA PRO A 41 11.81 5.11 0.76
C PRO A 41 12.82 5.83 1.66
N ALA A 42 13.04 7.12 1.42
CA ALA A 42 13.81 7.94 2.33
C ALA A 42 13.02 8.15 3.65
N ALA A 43 13.71 8.15 4.79
CA ALA A 43 13.05 8.23 6.10
C ALA A 43 12.13 9.46 6.26
N GLN A 44 12.56 10.62 5.77
CA GLN A 44 11.77 11.86 5.85
C GLN A 44 10.54 11.85 4.93
N GLU A 45 10.69 11.29 3.72
CA GLU A 45 9.59 11.14 2.77
C GLU A 45 8.52 10.19 3.33
N LEU A 46 8.96 9.04 3.85
CA LEU A 46 8.07 8.07 4.49
C LEU A 46 7.36 8.68 5.70
N ALA A 47 8.09 9.38 6.58
CA ALA A 47 7.49 10.00 7.75
C ALA A 47 6.39 10.99 7.36
N ARG A 48 6.63 11.85 6.36
CA ARG A 48 5.64 12.81 5.86
C ARG A 48 4.39 12.11 5.35
N GLU A 49 4.55 11.05 4.55
CA GLU A 49 3.43 10.30 4.00
C GLU A 49 2.60 9.61 5.09
N LEU A 50 3.28 8.97 6.05
CA LEU A 50 2.60 8.33 7.19
C LEU A 50 1.82 9.33 8.04
N MET A 51 2.41 10.50 8.31
CA MET A 51 1.72 11.56 9.07
C MET A 51 0.47 12.05 8.34
N HIS A 52 0.53 12.19 7.01
CA HIS A 52 -0.62 12.58 6.20
C HIS A 52 -1.73 11.53 6.29
N ARG A 53 -1.41 10.25 6.06
CA ARG A 53 -2.37 9.13 6.14
C ARG A 53 -3.04 9.03 7.52
N ILE A 54 -2.26 9.16 8.59
CA ILE A 54 -2.77 9.13 9.97
C ILE A 54 -3.68 10.33 10.23
N ALA A 55 -3.34 11.51 9.71
CA ALA A 55 -4.18 12.70 9.85
C ALA A 55 -5.55 12.54 9.17
N ASP A 56 -5.56 12.01 7.94
CA ASP A 56 -6.79 11.79 7.19
C ASP A 56 -7.69 10.77 7.89
N ALA A 57 -7.13 9.66 8.37
CA ALA A 57 -7.89 8.64 9.11
C ALA A 57 -8.51 9.15 10.42
N VAL A 58 -7.88 10.12 11.10
CA VAL A 58 -8.42 10.75 12.32
C VAL A 58 -9.57 11.71 11.98
N GLY A 59 -9.56 12.32 10.79
CA GLY A 59 -10.64 13.20 10.33
C GLY A 59 -11.97 12.48 10.12
N ASP A 60 -11.91 11.22 9.68
CA ASP A 60 -13.09 10.38 9.43
C ASP A 60 -13.70 9.78 10.70
N ASP A 61 -12.93 9.70 11.80
CA ASP A 61 -13.43 9.23 13.08
C ASP A 61 -14.25 10.34 13.75
N ALA A 62 -15.56 10.12 13.96
CA ALA A 62 -16.54 11.11 14.44
C ALA A 62 -16.22 11.75 15.82
N ARG A 63 -15.07 11.44 16.41
CA ARG A 63 -14.43 12.11 17.54
C ARG A 63 -13.56 13.30 17.09
N ALA A 64 -13.96 13.99 16.02
CA ALA A 64 -13.32 15.19 15.49
C ALA A 64 -12.84 16.12 16.62
N PRO A 65 -11.68 16.78 16.45
CA PRO A 65 -11.02 17.50 17.53
C PRO A 65 -11.96 18.58 18.10
N ALA A 66 -11.99 18.69 19.42
CA ALA A 66 -12.56 19.86 20.05
C ALA A 66 -11.89 21.09 19.42
N LEU A 67 -12.67 21.97 18.80
CA LEU A 67 -12.17 23.26 18.34
C LEU A 67 -11.40 23.94 19.48
N TYR A 68 -10.31 24.64 19.17
CA TYR A 68 -9.64 25.46 20.17
C TYR A 68 -10.67 26.45 20.74
N ARG A 69 -10.76 26.51 22.07
CA ARG A 69 -11.64 27.41 22.81
C ARG A 69 -10.84 28.10 23.89
N ASP A 70 -11.00 29.40 23.97
CA ASP A 70 -10.31 30.29 24.88
C ASP A 70 -11.26 31.23 25.65
N PRO A 71 -12.38 30.73 26.23
CA PRO A 71 -13.38 31.58 26.89
C PRO A 71 -12.82 32.35 28.09
N ASP A 72 -11.76 31.82 28.70
CA ASP A 72 -11.10 32.41 29.87
C ASP A 72 -9.82 33.19 29.50
N GLN A 73 -9.56 33.45 28.21
CA GLN A 73 -8.36 34.17 27.79
C GLN A 73 -8.47 35.66 28.14
N PRO A 74 -7.57 36.19 28.98
CA PRO A 74 -7.58 37.61 29.34
C PRO A 74 -7.13 38.49 28.18
N ALA A 75 -7.45 39.79 28.27
CA ALA A 75 -6.92 40.80 27.35
C ALA A 75 -5.38 40.80 27.36
N VAL A 76 -4.77 40.93 26.18
CA VAL A 76 -3.32 40.86 26.01
C VAL A 76 -2.74 42.21 25.56
N ALA A 77 -1.60 42.58 26.14
CA ALA A 77 -0.84 43.76 25.70
C ALA A 77 0.08 43.49 24.48
N ALA A 78 0.32 42.22 24.17
CA ALA A 78 1.20 41.76 23.09
C ALA A 78 0.43 40.86 22.10
N PRO A 79 -0.34 41.42 21.16
CA PRO A 79 -1.23 40.64 20.29
C PRO A 79 -0.50 39.68 19.33
N GLY A 80 0.80 39.89 19.05
CA GLY A 80 1.61 38.98 18.23
C GLY A 80 2.11 37.72 18.96
N ARG A 81 1.87 37.60 20.27
CA ARG A 81 2.33 36.44 21.06
C ARG A 81 1.32 35.31 20.96
N ILE A 82 1.76 34.15 20.47
CA ILE A 82 0.96 32.92 20.49
C ILE A 82 0.59 32.56 21.95
N PRO A 83 -0.70 32.39 22.29
CA PRO A 83 -1.13 32.03 23.64
C PRO A 83 -0.49 30.72 24.11
N PRO A 84 0.01 30.64 25.36
CA PRO A 84 0.54 29.40 25.91
C PRO A 84 -0.47 28.24 25.87
N GLN A 85 -1.75 28.54 26.08
CA GLN A 85 -2.84 27.55 26.03
C GLN A 85 -3.01 26.95 24.63
N LEU A 86 -2.85 27.73 23.57
CA LEU A 86 -2.87 27.22 22.19
C LEU A 86 -1.74 26.22 21.92
N ARG A 87 -0.56 26.42 22.52
CA ARG A 87 0.54 25.44 22.43
C ARG A 87 0.22 24.14 23.16
N VAL A 88 -0.44 24.22 24.32
CA VAL A 88 -0.90 23.05 25.07
C VAL A 88 -1.93 22.28 24.26
N PHE A 89 -2.91 22.97 23.68
CA PHE A 89 -3.91 22.41 22.79
C PHE A 89 -3.27 21.68 21.59
N ALA A 90 -2.34 22.33 20.89
CA ALA A 90 -1.65 21.72 19.74
C ALA A 90 -0.90 20.44 20.12
N ARG A 91 -0.20 20.43 21.27
CA ARG A 91 0.47 19.23 21.78
C ARG A 91 -0.51 18.09 22.10
N GLN A 92 -1.67 18.42 22.67
CA GLN A 92 -2.71 17.43 22.97
C GLN A 92 -3.33 16.86 21.69
N ALA A 93 -3.56 17.69 20.67
CA ALA A 93 -4.04 17.23 19.36
C ALA A 93 -3.05 16.23 18.73
N LEU A 94 -1.76 16.56 18.70
CA LEU A 94 -0.71 15.65 18.20
C LEU A 94 -0.61 14.35 19.01
N ALA A 95 -0.77 14.42 20.33
CA ALA A 95 -0.75 13.23 21.18
C ALA A 95 -2.00 12.35 20.98
N ALA A 96 -3.16 12.96 20.70
CA ALA A 96 -4.39 12.23 20.44
C ALA A 96 -4.29 11.38 19.17
N MET A 97 -3.64 11.90 18.11
CA MET A 97 -3.38 11.17 16.86
C MET A 97 -2.52 9.91 17.07
N GLN A 98 -1.74 9.86 18.15
CA GLN A 98 -0.86 8.73 18.47
C GLN A 98 -1.49 7.70 19.42
N ARG A 99 -2.75 7.87 19.83
CA ARG A 99 -3.41 6.96 20.79
C ARG A 99 -3.78 5.61 20.19
N ASP A 100 -4.03 5.56 18.90
CA ASP A 100 -4.33 4.31 18.20
C ASP A 100 -3.01 3.59 17.87
N ALA A 101 -2.71 2.52 18.61
CA ALA A 101 -1.52 1.71 18.41
C ALA A 101 -1.46 1.07 17.01
N LEU A 102 -2.60 0.92 16.33
CA LEU A 102 -2.68 0.37 15.00
C LEU A 102 -2.62 1.43 13.89
N ALA A 103 -2.62 2.73 14.22
CA ALA A 103 -2.61 3.78 13.21
C ALA A 103 -1.34 3.75 12.35
N LEU A 104 -0.17 3.60 12.98
CA LEU A 104 1.10 3.53 12.28
C LEU A 104 1.25 2.28 11.39
N PRO A 105 1.07 1.04 11.89
CA PRO A 105 1.20 -0.14 11.05
C PRO A 105 0.17 -0.17 9.93
N ARG A 106 -1.07 0.29 10.19
CA ARG A 106 -2.09 0.45 9.16
C ARG A 106 -1.63 1.40 8.05
N ALA A 107 -1.25 2.63 8.42
CA ALA A 107 -0.79 3.63 7.47
C ALA A 107 0.42 3.15 6.66
N LEU A 108 1.34 2.42 7.30
CA LEU A 108 2.51 1.85 6.63
C LEU A 108 2.11 0.81 5.57
N GLY A 109 1.23 -0.14 5.90
CA GLY A 109 0.79 -1.15 4.94
C GLY A 109 -0.01 -0.56 3.78
N GLU A 110 -0.82 0.46 4.05
CA GLU A 110 -1.52 1.23 3.02
C GLU A 110 -0.53 1.91 2.05
N VAL A 111 0.40 2.72 2.56
CA VAL A 111 1.44 3.39 1.73
C VAL A 111 2.28 2.38 0.94
N LEU A 112 2.64 1.25 1.55
CA LEU A 112 3.47 0.23 0.89
C LEU A 112 2.69 -0.61 -0.12
N SER A 113 1.37 -0.75 0.02
CA SER A 113 0.54 -1.47 -0.94
C SER A 113 -0.03 -0.57 -2.02
N GLU A 114 0.05 0.75 -1.88
CA GLU A 114 -0.47 1.67 -2.90
C GLU A 114 0.27 1.51 -4.23
N PRO A 115 -0.44 1.34 -5.37
CA PRO A 115 0.18 1.30 -6.70
C PRO A 115 0.80 2.65 -7.04
N LYS A 116 1.63 2.69 -8.08
CA LYS A 116 2.11 3.98 -8.59
C LYS A 116 0.92 4.78 -9.17
N PRO A 117 0.95 6.13 -9.15
CA PRO A 117 -0.14 6.96 -9.65
C PRO A 117 -0.55 6.70 -11.11
N ASP A 118 0.37 6.19 -11.93
CA ASP A 118 0.17 5.83 -13.34
C ASP A 118 -0.33 4.39 -13.55
N VAL A 119 -0.62 3.66 -12.48
CA VAL A 119 -1.17 2.30 -12.54
C VAL A 119 -2.68 2.38 -12.33
N TRP A 120 -3.44 2.09 -13.39
CA TRP A 120 -4.90 1.96 -13.30
C TRP A 120 -5.36 0.52 -13.52
N PHE A 121 -6.52 0.20 -12.96
CA PHE A 121 -7.20 -1.08 -13.14
C PHE A 121 -8.48 -0.88 -13.96
N GLU A 122 -8.76 -1.83 -14.84
CA GLU A 122 -10.02 -1.86 -15.57
C GLU A 122 -11.06 -2.53 -14.69
N ARG A 123 -12.18 -1.83 -14.48
CA ARG A 123 -13.32 -2.44 -13.79
C ARG A 123 -13.89 -3.59 -14.61
N ALA A 124 -14.27 -4.64 -13.92
CA ALA A 124 -14.88 -5.82 -14.51
C ALA A 124 -16.21 -6.15 -13.83
N SER A 125 -17.01 -7.01 -14.45
CA SER A 125 -18.17 -7.60 -13.78
C SER A 125 -17.70 -8.68 -12.79
N ALA A 126 -18.26 -8.71 -11.57
CA ALA A 126 -17.98 -9.81 -10.64
C ALA A 126 -18.32 -11.17 -11.28
N PRO A 127 -17.47 -12.19 -11.10
CA PRO A 127 -17.82 -13.54 -11.50
C PRO A 127 -19.01 -14.04 -10.68
N ARG A 128 -19.95 -14.72 -11.34
CA ARG A 128 -21.11 -15.34 -10.67
C ARG A 128 -20.67 -16.30 -9.56
N GLN A 129 -19.63 -17.09 -9.83
CA GLN A 129 -19.01 -18.04 -8.91
C GLN A 129 -17.49 -17.85 -8.86
N LEU A 130 -16.92 -17.89 -7.65
CA LEU A 130 -15.48 -17.91 -7.42
C LEU A 130 -15.02 -19.37 -7.39
N LYS A 131 -14.24 -19.78 -8.39
CA LYS A 131 -13.64 -21.13 -8.48
C LYS A 131 -12.14 -21.11 -8.28
N SER A 132 -11.48 -20.13 -8.88
CA SER A 132 -10.05 -19.86 -8.71
C SER A 132 -9.84 -18.38 -8.96
N LEU A 133 -8.86 -17.78 -8.29
CA LEU A 133 -8.54 -16.36 -8.39
C LEU A 133 -7.04 -16.18 -8.50
N VAL A 134 -6.63 -15.15 -9.23
CA VAL A 134 -5.24 -14.69 -9.32
C VAL A 134 -5.22 -13.17 -9.17
N LEU A 135 -4.24 -12.64 -8.46
CA LEU A 135 -4.01 -11.18 -8.40
C LEU A 135 -3.62 -10.68 -9.80
N ASP A 136 -4.18 -9.54 -10.21
CA ASP A 136 -3.63 -8.79 -11.34
C ASP A 136 -2.14 -8.52 -11.09
N ARG A 137 -1.31 -8.53 -12.15
CA ARG A 137 0.14 -8.32 -12.02
C ARG A 137 0.50 -6.97 -11.39
N ARG A 138 -0.40 -5.98 -11.52
CA ARG A 138 -0.27 -4.64 -10.94
C ARG A 138 -0.71 -4.57 -9.48
N THR A 139 -1.50 -5.55 -9.02
CA THR A 139 -1.99 -5.57 -7.63
C THR A 139 -0.85 -5.84 -6.66
N ARG A 140 -0.74 -4.93 -5.68
CA ARG A 140 0.18 -5.03 -4.55
C ARG A 140 -0.63 -5.41 -3.33
N MET A 141 -0.35 -6.62 -2.81
CA MET A 141 -1.03 -7.14 -1.63
C MET A 141 0.02 -7.48 -0.58
N LEU A 142 -0.19 -7.02 0.65
CA LEU A 142 0.70 -7.17 1.81
C LEU A 142 -0.14 -7.57 3.03
N TYR A 143 0.50 -7.97 4.12
CA TYR A 143 -0.18 -8.21 5.39
C TYR A 143 0.76 -8.01 6.58
N ASP A 144 0.16 -7.79 7.76
CA ASP A 144 0.83 -7.84 9.06
C ASP A 144 0.05 -8.77 10.03
N GLU A 145 0.29 -8.67 11.34
CA GLU A 145 -0.46 -9.48 12.32
C GLU A 145 -1.97 -9.18 12.33
N HIS A 146 -2.37 -7.96 11.99
CA HIS A 146 -3.70 -7.39 12.20
C HIS A 146 -4.47 -7.08 10.91
N HIS A 147 -3.80 -6.91 9.78
CA HIS A 147 -4.36 -6.38 8.54
C HIS A 147 -3.85 -7.11 7.31
N VAL A 148 -4.70 -7.13 6.29
CA VAL A 148 -4.31 -7.30 4.89
C VAL A 148 -4.44 -5.97 4.20
N PHE A 149 -3.44 -5.64 3.41
CA PHE A 149 -3.38 -4.43 2.62
C PHE A 149 -3.44 -4.79 1.15
N ILE A 150 -4.26 -4.06 0.38
CA ILE A 150 -4.35 -4.25 -1.05
C ILE A 150 -4.52 -2.90 -1.72
N ASN A 151 -3.60 -2.56 -2.61
CA ASN A 151 -3.66 -1.35 -3.42
C ASN A 151 -3.93 -0.03 -2.64
N GLY A 152 -3.42 0.10 -1.41
CA GLY A 152 -3.63 1.28 -0.58
C GLY A 152 -4.77 1.17 0.43
N GLU A 153 -5.57 0.10 0.38
CA GLU A 153 -6.65 -0.15 1.33
C GLU A 153 -6.22 -1.15 2.41
N ALA A 154 -6.68 -0.91 3.65
CA ALA A 154 -6.44 -1.81 4.79
C ALA A 154 -7.73 -2.51 5.23
N HIS A 155 -7.67 -3.83 5.37
CA HIS A 155 -8.76 -4.65 5.89
C HIS A 155 -8.30 -5.38 7.13
N ARG A 156 -9.03 -5.21 8.25
CA ARG A 156 -8.75 -5.95 9.48
C ARG A 156 -8.94 -7.44 9.27
N MET A 157 -7.98 -8.21 9.75
CA MET A 157 -7.99 -9.67 9.70
C MET A 157 -8.53 -10.24 11.00
N SER A 158 -9.39 -11.25 10.88
CA SER A 158 -9.70 -12.14 12.00
C SER A 158 -10.12 -13.51 11.49
N GLY A 159 -9.94 -14.54 12.32
CA GLY A 159 -10.44 -15.89 12.05
C GLY A 159 -9.83 -16.56 10.81
N GLN A 160 -10.58 -17.49 10.21
CA GLN A 160 -10.12 -18.31 9.08
C GLN A 160 -9.87 -17.50 7.80
N GLY A 161 -10.61 -16.41 7.58
CA GLY A 161 -10.40 -15.55 6.41
C GLY A 161 -9.00 -14.93 6.36
N ALA A 162 -8.38 -14.74 7.53
CA ALA A 162 -7.02 -14.21 7.63
C ALA A 162 -5.99 -15.14 6.95
N ALA A 163 -6.03 -16.44 7.24
CA ALA A 163 -5.08 -17.40 6.68
C ALA A 163 -5.20 -17.51 5.15
N LEU A 164 -6.43 -17.41 4.64
CA LEU A 164 -6.70 -17.43 3.20
C LEU A 164 -6.16 -16.16 2.52
N LEU A 165 -6.37 -14.98 3.09
CA LEU A 165 -5.86 -13.73 2.52
C LEU A 165 -4.32 -13.64 2.55
N ARG A 166 -3.66 -14.17 3.60
CA ARG A 166 -2.18 -14.28 3.60
C ARG A 166 -1.69 -15.17 2.47
N ARG A 167 -2.33 -16.32 2.27
CA ARG A 167 -2.03 -17.22 1.16
C ARG A 167 -2.22 -16.54 -0.20
N LEU A 168 -3.29 -15.76 -0.36
CA LEU A 168 -3.51 -14.98 -1.58
C LEU A 168 -2.40 -13.96 -1.80
N ALA A 169 -1.95 -13.25 -0.75
CA ALA A 169 -0.84 -12.31 -0.84
C ALA A 169 0.47 -13.00 -1.26
N ASP A 170 0.82 -14.12 -0.63
CA ASP A 170 2.09 -14.84 -0.87
C ASP A 170 2.12 -15.58 -2.20
N ARG A 171 1.04 -16.31 -2.51
CA ARG A 171 0.97 -17.17 -3.71
C ARG A 171 0.43 -16.43 -4.93
N ARG A 172 -0.15 -15.24 -4.71
CA ARG A 172 -0.88 -14.46 -5.71
C ARG A 172 -2.06 -15.19 -6.34
N MET A 173 -2.48 -16.33 -5.78
CA MET A 173 -3.58 -17.14 -6.30
C MET A 173 -4.31 -17.91 -5.20
N LEU A 174 -5.57 -18.22 -5.45
CA LEU A 174 -6.40 -19.12 -4.65
C LEU A 174 -7.05 -20.16 -5.56
N GLY A 175 -6.98 -21.42 -5.13
CA GLY A 175 -7.62 -22.53 -5.83
C GLY A 175 -9.05 -22.80 -5.32
N PRO A 176 -9.74 -23.79 -5.93
CA PRO A 176 -11.08 -24.20 -5.51
C PRO A 176 -11.14 -24.62 -4.04
N ASP A 177 -10.11 -25.32 -3.58
CA ASP A 177 -10.03 -25.84 -2.21
C ASP A 177 -9.89 -24.73 -1.18
N ASP A 178 -9.10 -23.70 -1.48
CA ASP A 178 -8.95 -22.53 -0.60
C ASP A 178 -10.29 -21.82 -0.46
N LEU A 179 -11.00 -21.62 -1.57
CA LEU A 179 -12.27 -20.91 -1.59
C LEU A 179 -13.40 -21.66 -0.87
N ARG A 180 -13.32 -22.99 -0.67
CA ARG A 180 -14.31 -23.72 0.15
C ARG A 180 -14.38 -23.21 1.58
N GLY A 181 -13.26 -22.76 2.14
CA GLY A 181 -13.17 -22.19 3.49
C GLY A 181 -13.58 -20.71 3.59
N ALA A 182 -13.89 -20.05 2.47
CA ALA A 182 -14.29 -18.64 2.48
C ALA A 182 -15.75 -18.48 2.90
N ASP A 183 -15.97 -17.74 3.98
CA ASP A 183 -17.30 -17.34 4.43
C ASP A 183 -17.97 -16.36 3.44
N PRO A 184 -19.29 -16.08 3.59
CA PRO A 184 -19.99 -15.18 2.69
C PRO A 184 -19.42 -13.75 2.62
N ALA A 185 -18.89 -13.23 3.72
CA ALA A 185 -18.35 -11.86 3.79
C ALA A 185 -17.03 -11.76 3.01
N LEU A 186 -16.13 -12.72 3.20
CA LEU A 186 -14.89 -12.83 2.44
C LEU A 186 -15.17 -13.07 0.95
N ARG A 187 -16.18 -13.87 0.60
CA ARG A 187 -16.56 -14.06 -0.80
C ARG A 187 -17.11 -12.78 -1.44
N ALA A 188 -17.84 -11.96 -0.69
CA ALA A 188 -18.30 -10.65 -1.17
C ALA A 188 -17.11 -9.73 -1.41
N LEU A 189 -16.18 -9.63 -0.45
CA LEU A 189 -14.96 -8.84 -0.58
C LEU A 189 -14.10 -9.26 -1.79
N LEU A 190 -13.90 -10.57 -1.99
CA LEU A 190 -13.17 -11.07 -3.16
C LEU A 190 -13.88 -10.74 -4.49
N LYS A 191 -15.21 -10.66 -4.51
CA LYS A 191 -15.97 -10.23 -5.69
C LYS A 191 -15.80 -8.73 -5.96
N GLU A 192 -15.85 -7.91 -4.91
CA GLU A 192 -15.58 -6.47 -5.01
C GLU A 192 -14.18 -6.20 -5.58
N TRP A 193 -13.17 -6.93 -5.11
CA TRP A 193 -11.81 -6.83 -5.67
C TRP A 193 -11.70 -7.34 -7.12
N CYS A 194 -12.53 -8.31 -7.53
CA CYS A 194 -12.65 -8.67 -8.94
C CYS A 194 -13.28 -7.53 -9.76
N GLU A 195 -14.31 -6.87 -9.23
CA GLU A 195 -14.97 -5.74 -9.89
C GLU A 195 -14.05 -4.53 -10.03
N ALA A 196 -13.20 -4.30 -9.02
CA ALA A 196 -12.14 -3.31 -9.06
C ALA A 196 -11.00 -3.66 -10.02
N GLY A 197 -10.97 -4.88 -10.56
CA GLY A 197 -9.93 -5.36 -11.47
C GLY A 197 -8.63 -5.77 -10.77
N TRP A 198 -8.63 -5.90 -9.44
CA TRP A 198 -7.44 -6.26 -8.66
C TRP A 198 -7.18 -7.77 -8.64
N LEU A 199 -8.22 -8.55 -8.90
CA LEU A 199 -8.22 -10.00 -9.02
C LEU A 199 -8.92 -10.40 -10.32
N HIS A 200 -8.53 -11.55 -10.86
CA HIS A 200 -9.20 -12.16 -12.01
C HIS A 200 -9.44 -13.66 -11.77
N PRO A 201 -10.50 -14.25 -12.34
CA PRO A 201 -10.58 -15.71 -12.47
C PRO A 201 -9.36 -16.25 -13.21
N ALA A 202 -8.76 -17.34 -12.73
CA ALA A 202 -7.52 -17.86 -13.31
C ALA A 202 -7.64 -18.18 -14.82
N ASP A 203 -8.82 -18.59 -15.27
CA ASP A 203 -9.11 -18.91 -16.67
C ASP A 203 -8.99 -17.69 -17.62
N ARG A 204 -9.14 -16.45 -17.09
CA ARG A 204 -8.98 -15.20 -17.87
C ARG A 204 -7.55 -14.66 -17.88
N ALA A 205 -6.70 -15.10 -16.95
CA ALA A 205 -5.34 -14.57 -16.84
C ALA A 205 -4.42 -15.08 -17.95
N ALA A 206 -4.72 -16.24 -18.54
CA ALA A 206 -3.97 -16.80 -19.69
C ALA A 206 -4.09 -15.92 -20.95
N ASP A 207 -5.23 -15.25 -21.17
CA ASP A 207 -5.49 -14.45 -22.37
C ASP A 207 -4.84 -13.06 -22.35
N ARG A 208 -4.41 -12.55 -21.18
CA ARG A 208 -3.72 -11.25 -21.03
C ARG A 208 -2.19 -11.35 -21.00
N ALA A 209 -1.66 -12.57 -21.14
CA ALA A 209 -0.21 -12.84 -21.15
C ALA A 209 0.38 -12.93 -22.57
N ALA A 210 -0.44 -12.76 -23.61
CA ALA A 210 -0.06 -12.62 -25.02
C ALA A 210 -0.18 -11.16 -25.46
#